data_AF-A0AAE0YZZ5-F1
#
_entry.id   AF-A0AAE0YZZ5-F1
#
_cell.length_a   1.000
_cell.length_b   1.000
_cell.length_c   1.000
_cell.angle_alpha   90.00
_cell.angle_beta   90.00
_cell.angle_gamma   90.00
#
_symmetry.space_group_name_H-M   'P 1'
#
loop_
_entity.id
_entity.type
_entity.pdbx_description
1 polymer ?
#
loop_
_entity_poly.entity_id
_entity_poly.type
_entity_poly.pdbx_seq_one_letter_code
_entity_poly.pdbx_strand_id
1 'polypeptide(L)'
;MRFSTNSYPTDWINLEIGIAMGCTISPILFVMAMEVILKAAEDSAGPANLGGGCYIPPLKAFMDDTTIICSKEDETRRMLERLDVLMAWCRMKFKPKKSRSLSVRKGKIDATTIFTVASQQIPTVSQEPVKSLGRWYDSSMKDTKRGLETVELATEGLLAINRCGLQGKLKVWCLQFMLIPKLLWPLLVYEICSTTVEAIEAKINKFTRRWLGVPPGLTDVAMYCRKAKLRLPLKSILEEYKCGKARLLSMLEDSEDPIVKTVQPTIKTGRKWKVVEAVDEAKECLKIKEVIGQTQTDRKGLGSSTAKWWSKAEGKEKRNMVINEIRLNEDSRRVQKAVRQPQQGQWTNWDNALQKSLTWNEIWHMAPLRISFLIRSVYDLLPSNAYLVRWGKKEDPTCPLCQGRQFLQNRPLTGAIHMEA
;
A
#
# COMPACT_ATOMS: atom_id res chain seq x y z
N MET A 1 27.94 -9.37 -29.38
CA MET A 1 27.03 -10.21 -28.57
C MET A 1 26.85 -11.56 -29.25
N ARG A 2 26.67 -12.64 -28.49
CA ARG A 2 26.49 -14.00 -29.03
C ARG A 2 25.33 -14.67 -28.29
N PHE A 3 24.45 -15.35 -28.99
CA PHE A 3 23.31 -16.05 -28.39
C PHE A 3 23.49 -17.56 -28.52
N SER A 4 23.10 -18.31 -27.49
CA SER A 4 23.05 -19.77 -27.55
C SER A 4 21.60 -20.22 -27.52
N THR A 5 21.20 -20.95 -28.56
CA THR A 5 19.92 -21.67 -28.58
C THR A 5 20.15 -23.11 -28.11
N ASN A 6 19.07 -23.88 -27.88
CA ASN A 6 19.19 -25.29 -27.50
C ASN A 6 19.90 -26.15 -28.56
N SER A 7 19.95 -25.69 -29.82
CA SER A 7 20.45 -26.43 -30.97
C SER A 7 21.82 -25.93 -31.48
N TYR A 8 22.12 -24.64 -31.34
CA TYR A 8 23.42 -24.09 -31.76
C TYR A 8 23.69 -22.69 -31.18
N PRO A 9 24.96 -22.30 -31.04
CA PRO A 9 25.36 -20.93 -30.80
C PRO A 9 25.42 -20.13 -32.11
N THR A 10 24.95 -18.89 -32.11
CA THR A 10 25.11 -17.97 -33.24
C THR A 10 26.57 -17.54 -33.39
N ASP A 11 26.94 -16.96 -34.54
CA ASP A 11 28.19 -16.22 -34.67
C ASP A 11 28.18 -14.94 -33.83
N TRP A 12 29.35 -14.30 -33.74
CA TRP A 12 29.50 -13.01 -33.08
C TRP A 12 28.75 -11.92 -33.86
N ILE A 13 27.79 -11.29 -33.20
CA ILE A 13 27.04 -10.15 -33.76
C ILE A 13 27.67 -8.87 -33.21
N ASN A 14 28.18 -8.02 -34.10
CA ASN A 14 28.67 -6.70 -33.72
C ASN A 14 27.49 -5.79 -33.37
N LEU A 15 27.53 -5.20 -32.17
CA LEU A 15 26.54 -4.22 -31.73
C LEU A 15 27.12 -2.82 -31.92
N GLU A 16 26.58 -2.08 -32.88
CA GLU A 16 27.04 -0.73 -33.20
C GLU A 16 26.27 0.37 -32.45
N ILE A 17 24.97 0.15 -32.20
CA ILE A 17 24.08 1.12 -31.56
C ILE A 17 23.32 0.46 -30.41
N GLY A 18 23.29 1.15 -29.28
CA GLY A 18 22.49 0.79 -28.11
C GLY A 18 23.32 0.26 -26.94
N ILE A 19 22.68 0.22 -25.79
CA ILE A 19 23.24 -0.30 -24.54
C ILE A 19 22.68 -1.69 -24.27
N ALA A 20 23.47 -2.57 -23.65
CA ALA A 20 23.03 -3.92 -23.34
C ALA A 20 21.96 -3.91 -22.23
N MET A 21 20.73 -4.30 -22.56
CA MET A 21 19.66 -4.46 -21.57
C MET A 21 20.01 -5.58 -20.58
N GLY A 22 19.87 -5.31 -19.29
CA GLY A 22 20.26 -6.25 -18.21
C GLY A 22 21.70 -6.13 -17.73
N CYS A 23 22.55 -5.34 -18.40
CA CYS A 23 23.87 -4.97 -17.87
C CYS A 23 23.73 -3.94 -16.75
N THR A 24 24.50 -4.10 -15.67
CA THR A 24 24.46 -3.22 -14.48
C THR A 24 24.96 -1.81 -14.76
N ILE A 25 25.84 -1.63 -15.74
CA ILE A 25 26.41 -0.32 -16.11
C ILE A 25 25.49 0.45 -17.06
N SER A 26 24.67 -0.24 -17.85
CA SER A 26 23.82 0.37 -18.88
C SER A 26 22.90 1.49 -18.35
N PRO A 27 22.18 1.34 -17.22
CA PRO A 27 21.36 2.42 -16.68
C PRO A 27 22.16 3.68 -16.34
N ILE A 28 23.39 3.54 -15.84
CA ILE A 28 24.24 4.67 -15.46
C ILE A 28 24.67 5.43 -16.72
N LEU A 29 25.15 4.72 -17.74
CA LEU A 29 25.53 5.32 -19.01
C LEU A 29 24.35 6.02 -19.69
N PHE A 30 23.17 5.41 -19.63
CA PHE A 30 21.95 5.99 -20.16
C PHE A 30 21.60 7.31 -19.46
N VAL A 31 21.59 7.31 -18.12
CA VAL A 31 21.29 8.50 -17.34
C VAL A 31 22.31 9.61 -17.61
N MET A 32 23.61 9.28 -17.67
CA MET A 32 24.65 10.26 -18.00
C MET A 32 24.44 10.89 -19.38
N ALA A 33 24.15 10.08 -20.41
CA ALA A 33 23.90 10.59 -21.75
C ALA A 33 22.63 11.45 -21.82
N MET A 34 21.54 11.00 -21.20
CA MET A 34 20.29 11.75 -21.14
C MET A 34 20.45 13.07 -20.38
N GLU A 35 21.18 13.10 -19.28
CA GLU A 35 21.40 14.32 -18.50
C GLU A 35 22.10 15.41 -19.33
N VAL A 36 23.11 15.04 -20.14
CA VAL A 36 23.77 15.97 -21.06
C VAL A 36 22.79 16.56 -22.07
N ILE A 37 21.91 15.73 -22.63
CA ILE A 37 20.88 16.17 -23.59
C ILE A 37 19.88 17.12 -22.92
N LEU A 38 19.40 16.77 -21.73
CA LEU A 38 18.41 17.54 -20.99
C LEU A 38 18.98 18.89 -20.55
N LYS A 39 20.22 18.92 -20.05
CA LYS A 39 20.93 20.16 -19.69
C LYS A 39 21.09 21.10 -20.89
N ALA A 40 21.41 20.57 -22.07
CA ALA A 40 21.54 21.36 -23.29
C ALA A 40 20.21 21.93 -23.83
N ALA A 41 19.07 21.45 -23.31
CA ALA A 41 17.73 21.93 -23.64
C ALA A 41 17.10 22.82 -22.55
N GLU A 42 17.62 22.78 -21.32
CA GLU A 42 17.01 23.40 -20.13
C GLU A 42 16.73 24.89 -20.31
N ASP A 43 17.68 25.63 -20.92
CA ASP A 43 17.57 27.08 -21.14
C ASP A 43 16.55 27.49 -22.22
N SER A 44 15.90 26.54 -22.88
CA SER A 44 14.94 26.82 -23.97
C SER A 44 13.57 27.26 -23.46
N ALA A 45 13.28 27.06 -22.18
CA ALA A 45 12.08 27.56 -21.53
C ALA A 45 12.41 28.07 -20.12
N GLY A 46 11.66 29.08 -19.68
CA GLY A 46 11.74 29.53 -18.29
C GLY A 46 11.12 28.51 -17.33
N PRO A 47 11.37 28.65 -16.02
CA PRO A 47 10.74 27.79 -15.03
C PRO A 47 9.22 28.00 -15.02
N ALA A 48 8.47 26.90 -14.96
CA ALA A 48 7.02 26.95 -14.95
C ALA A 48 6.50 27.40 -13.59
N ASN A 49 5.65 28.43 -13.60
CA ASN A 49 4.98 28.95 -12.42
C ASN A 49 3.78 28.06 -12.05
N LEU A 50 3.81 27.45 -10.87
CA LEU A 50 2.71 26.67 -10.31
C LEU A 50 1.72 27.51 -9.49
N GLY A 51 1.98 28.81 -9.35
CA GLY A 51 1.28 29.71 -8.44
C GLY A 51 1.92 29.78 -7.06
N GLY A 52 1.55 30.80 -6.27
CA GLY A 52 2.03 30.94 -4.89
C GLY A 52 3.53 31.15 -4.74
N GLY A 53 4.20 31.69 -5.77
CA GLY A 53 5.66 31.88 -5.77
C GLY A 53 6.46 30.59 -5.99
N CYS A 54 5.80 29.48 -6.33
CA CYS A 54 6.47 28.22 -6.61
C CYS A 54 6.77 28.06 -8.11
N TYR A 55 8.01 27.72 -8.41
CA TYR A 55 8.52 27.54 -9.76
C TYR A 55 9.14 26.14 -9.90
N ILE A 56 8.90 25.49 -11.04
CA ILE A 56 9.49 24.18 -11.34
C ILE A 56 10.35 24.23 -12.60
N PRO A 57 11.43 23.44 -12.66
CA PRO A 57 12.20 23.28 -13.87
C PRO A 57 11.29 22.80 -15.02
N PRO A 58 11.50 23.33 -16.23
CA PRO A 58 10.65 23.02 -17.37
C PRO A 58 10.83 21.58 -17.87
N LEU A 59 11.96 20.95 -17.54
CA LEU A 59 12.27 19.57 -17.88
C LEU A 59 12.36 18.70 -16.64
N LYS A 60 11.72 17.53 -16.72
CA LYS A 60 11.86 16.43 -15.77
C LYS A 60 11.98 15.15 -16.57
N ALA A 61 12.82 14.22 -16.12
CA ALA A 61 12.97 12.94 -16.79
C ALA A 61 13.07 11.80 -15.79
N PHE A 62 12.56 10.65 -16.19
CA PHE A 62 12.81 9.38 -15.53
C PHE A 62 13.16 8.35 -16.59
N MET A 63 14.45 8.05 -16.73
CA MET A 63 14.97 7.27 -17.85
C MET A 63 14.53 7.91 -19.19
N ASP A 64 13.84 7.18 -20.06
CA ASP A 64 13.38 7.65 -21.37
C ASP A 64 12.09 8.47 -21.31
N ASP A 65 11.37 8.44 -20.17
CA ASP A 65 10.17 9.24 -19.96
C ASP A 65 10.55 10.68 -19.61
N THR A 66 10.55 11.57 -20.62
CA THR A 66 10.73 13.01 -20.44
C THR A 66 9.39 13.74 -20.34
N THR A 67 9.23 14.59 -19.33
CA THR A 67 8.07 15.45 -19.09
C THR A 67 8.49 16.92 -19.22
N ILE A 68 7.79 17.64 -20.10
CA ILE A 68 7.96 19.09 -20.29
C ILE A 68 6.79 19.80 -19.59
N ILE A 69 7.09 20.78 -18.76
CA ILE A 69 6.08 21.62 -18.10
C ILE A 69 6.47 23.08 -18.29
N CYS A 70 5.72 23.83 -19.08
CA CYS A 70 5.96 25.26 -19.33
C CYS A 70 4.70 26.07 -19.02
N SER A 71 4.87 27.38 -18.76
CA SER A 71 3.74 28.29 -18.51
C SER A 71 3.10 28.82 -19.80
N LYS A 72 3.83 28.82 -20.92
CA LYS A 72 3.37 29.34 -22.21
C LYS A 72 3.52 28.30 -23.32
N GLU A 73 2.61 28.38 -24.31
CA GLU A 73 2.64 27.51 -25.49
C GLU A 73 3.94 27.66 -26.30
N ASP A 74 4.39 28.90 -26.52
CA ASP A 74 5.60 29.19 -27.31
C ASP A 74 6.88 28.66 -26.65
N GLU A 75 6.93 28.63 -25.31
CA GLU A 75 8.03 28.02 -24.56
C GLU A 75 8.06 26.50 -24.75
N THR A 76 6.90 25.84 -24.71
CA THR A 76 6.81 24.41 -24.99
C THR A 76 7.24 24.08 -26.41
N ARG A 77 6.82 24.88 -27.41
CA ARG A 77 7.21 24.69 -28.82
C ARG A 77 8.73 24.79 -29.00
N ARG A 78 9.35 25.86 -28.49
CA ARG A 78 10.81 26.06 -28.54
C ARG A 78 11.58 24.92 -27.86
N MET A 79 11.10 24.45 -26.71
CA MET A 79 11.72 23.33 -26.00
C MET A 79 11.63 22.03 -26.77
N LEU A 80 10.46 21.72 -27.37
CA LEU A 80 10.30 20.53 -28.21
C LEU A 80 11.21 20.58 -29.45
N GLU A 81 11.30 21.72 -30.11
CA GLU A 81 12.19 21.92 -31.26
C GLU A 81 13.66 21.73 -30.87
N ARG A 82 14.09 22.30 -29.75
CA ARG A 82 15.45 22.12 -29.23
C ARG A 82 15.76 20.66 -28.93
N LEU A 83 14.84 19.97 -28.26
CA LEU A 83 14.99 18.55 -27.96
C LEU A 83 15.05 17.70 -29.22
N ASP A 84 14.25 18.00 -30.24
CA ASP A 84 14.26 17.26 -31.51
C ASP A 84 15.64 17.37 -32.21
N VAL A 85 16.23 18.56 -32.22
CA VAL A 85 17.60 18.79 -32.74
C VAL A 85 18.63 17.99 -31.96
N LEU A 86 18.61 18.05 -30.63
CA LEU A 86 19.58 17.36 -29.79
C LEU A 86 19.44 15.83 -29.89
N MET A 87 18.22 15.31 -29.94
CA MET A 87 17.97 13.88 -30.11
C MET A 87 18.44 13.40 -31.48
N ALA A 88 18.21 14.19 -32.54
CA ALA A 88 18.74 13.89 -33.87
C ALA A 88 20.28 13.82 -33.87
N TRP A 89 20.96 14.76 -33.19
CA TRP A 89 22.43 14.73 -33.03
C TRP A 89 22.90 13.46 -32.31
N CYS A 90 22.16 13.03 -31.30
CA CYS A 90 22.45 11.81 -30.55
C CYS A 90 22.01 10.53 -31.29
N ARG A 91 21.51 10.63 -32.52
CA ARG A 91 20.94 9.52 -33.31
C ARG A 91 19.80 8.80 -32.58
N MET A 92 19.09 9.51 -31.71
CA MET A 92 17.89 9.05 -31.02
C MET A 92 16.65 9.63 -31.69
N LYS A 93 15.49 9.01 -31.46
CA LYS A 93 14.22 9.48 -32.02
C LYS A 93 13.13 9.43 -30.97
N PHE A 94 12.36 10.51 -30.86
CA PHE A 94 11.11 10.46 -30.12
C PHE A 94 10.11 9.54 -30.82
N LYS A 95 9.20 8.97 -30.03
CA LYS A 95 8.06 8.20 -30.53
C LYS A 95 6.77 8.98 -30.28
N PRO A 96 6.34 9.87 -31.20
CA PRO A 96 5.15 10.72 -31.03
C PRO A 96 3.90 9.94 -30.60
N LYS A 97 3.70 8.73 -31.12
CA LYS A 97 2.59 7.83 -30.74
C LYS A 97 2.59 7.42 -29.25
N LYS A 98 3.73 7.49 -28.56
CA LYS A 98 3.84 7.24 -27.11
C LYS A 98 3.80 8.54 -26.29
N SER A 99 4.04 9.68 -26.92
CA SER A 99 4.01 11.00 -26.28
C SER A 99 2.59 11.52 -26.16
N ARG A 100 2.33 12.35 -25.15
CA ARG A 100 1.01 12.97 -24.94
C ARG A 100 1.16 14.39 -24.48
N SER A 101 0.25 15.26 -24.94
CA SER A 101 0.20 16.66 -24.55
C SER A 101 -1.05 16.98 -23.74
N LEU A 102 -0.90 17.89 -22.79
CA LEU A 102 -2.00 18.42 -22.00
C LEU A 102 -1.81 19.93 -21.87
N SER A 103 -2.76 20.69 -22.38
CA SER A 103 -2.81 22.15 -22.23
C SER A 103 -3.96 22.52 -21.30
N VAL A 104 -3.69 23.44 -20.37
CA VAL A 104 -4.69 23.93 -19.42
C VAL A 104 -4.78 25.45 -19.53
N ARG A 105 -5.97 25.97 -19.88
CA ARG A 105 -6.25 27.40 -20.03
C ARG A 105 -7.39 27.78 -19.08
N LYS A 106 -7.14 28.76 -18.19
CA LYS A 106 -8.13 29.23 -17.19
C LYS A 106 -8.77 28.08 -16.39
N GLY A 107 -7.96 27.10 -15.99
CA GLY A 107 -8.39 25.94 -15.21
C GLY A 107 -9.19 24.87 -15.97
N LYS A 108 -9.35 25.00 -17.30
CA LYS A 108 -10.00 24.01 -18.16
C LYS A 108 -9.00 23.42 -19.14
N ILE A 109 -9.22 22.17 -19.52
CA ILE A 109 -8.39 21.51 -20.54
C ILE A 109 -8.67 22.17 -21.89
N ASP A 110 -7.60 22.59 -22.55
CA ASP A 110 -7.62 23.13 -23.89
C ASP A 110 -7.18 22.04 -24.86
N ALA A 111 -8.15 21.45 -25.56
CA ALA A 111 -7.88 20.39 -26.54
C ALA A 111 -7.48 20.96 -27.92
N THR A 112 -7.48 22.29 -28.10
CA THR A 112 -7.19 22.94 -29.39
C THR A 112 -5.71 23.19 -29.61
N THR A 113 -4.94 23.38 -28.53
CA THR A 113 -3.49 23.50 -28.60
C THR A 113 -2.86 22.16 -28.99
N ILE A 114 -2.15 22.16 -30.11
CA ILE A 114 -1.48 20.99 -30.68
C ILE A 114 0.02 21.25 -30.73
N PHE A 115 0.79 20.26 -30.27
CA PHE A 115 2.25 20.25 -30.32
C PHE A 115 2.75 19.18 -31.29
N THR A 116 3.94 19.40 -31.83
CA THR A 116 4.62 18.51 -32.76
C THR A 116 6.02 18.17 -32.27
N VAL A 117 6.47 16.94 -32.54
CA VAL A 117 7.86 16.50 -32.33
C VAL A 117 8.23 15.53 -33.44
N ALA A 118 9.46 15.56 -33.93
CA ALA A 118 9.91 14.75 -35.08
C ALA A 118 8.96 14.89 -36.29
N SER A 119 8.53 16.12 -36.56
CA SER A 119 7.56 16.50 -37.61
C SER A 119 6.21 15.77 -37.55
N GLN A 120 5.84 15.19 -36.40
CA GLN A 120 4.58 14.50 -36.20
C GLN A 120 3.79 15.13 -35.05
N GLN A 121 2.47 15.10 -35.16
CA GLN A 121 1.57 15.58 -34.12
C GLN A 121 1.62 14.67 -32.89
N ILE A 122 1.71 15.29 -31.70
CA ILE A 122 1.57 14.61 -30.42
C ILE A 122 0.06 14.53 -30.10
N PRO A 123 -0.51 13.32 -29.89
CA PRO A 123 -1.90 13.19 -29.45
C PRO A 123 -2.15 13.88 -28.11
N THR A 124 -3.29 14.52 -27.95
CA THR A 124 -3.67 15.13 -26.67
C THR A 124 -4.15 14.05 -25.69
N VAL A 125 -4.03 14.31 -24.39
CA VAL A 125 -4.58 13.43 -23.33
C VAL A 125 -6.10 13.24 -23.46
N SER A 126 -6.80 14.21 -24.06
CA SER A 126 -8.24 14.11 -24.33
C SER A 126 -8.58 13.12 -25.44
N GLN A 127 -7.70 12.96 -26.43
CA GLN A 127 -7.85 11.96 -27.49
C GLN A 127 -7.44 10.58 -26.97
N GLU A 128 -6.29 10.51 -26.32
CA GLU A 128 -5.70 9.26 -25.85
C GLU A 128 -5.10 9.45 -24.45
N PRO A 129 -5.70 8.88 -23.40
CA PRO A 129 -5.15 8.92 -22.04
C PRO A 129 -3.70 8.41 -21.97
N VAL A 130 -2.94 8.92 -21.00
CA VAL A 130 -1.54 8.54 -20.80
C VAL A 130 -1.32 7.94 -19.42
N LYS A 131 -0.45 6.94 -19.35
CA LYS A 131 0.07 6.44 -18.08
C LYS A 131 1.50 6.93 -17.93
N SER A 132 1.77 7.72 -16.89
CA SER A 132 3.11 8.20 -16.53
C SER A 132 3.42 7.78 -15.09
N LEU A 133 4.59 7.15 -14.88
CA LEU A 133 5.08 6.66 -13.58
C LEU A 133 4.04 5.87 -12.76
N GLY A 134 3.21 5.08 -13.45
CA GLY A 134 2.19 4.26 -12.80
C GLY A 134 0.83 4.94 -12.61
N ARG A 135 0.71 6.25 -12.87
CA ARG A 135 -0.52 7.03 -12.76
C ARG A 135 -1.13 7.32 -14.13
N TRP A 136 -2.43 7.13 -14.26
CA TRP A 136 -3.20 7.48 -15.45
C TRP A 136 -3.65 8.95 -15.40
N TYR A 137 -3.53 9.63 -16.53
CA TYR A 137 -4.05 10.97 -16.78
C TYR A 137 -5.01 10.90 -17.96
N ASP A 138 -6.20 11.45 -17.76
CA ASP A 138 -7.26 11.55 -18.75
C ASP A 138 -7.90 12.96 -18.72
N SER A 139 -8.78 13.25 -19.67
CA SER A 139 -9.45 14.55 -19.78
C SER A 139 -10.33 14.93 -18.58
N SER A 140 -10.65 13.99 -17.68
CA SER A 140 -11.42 14.32 -16.50
C SER A 140 -10.56 14.96 -15.41
N MET A 141 -9.25 14.69 -15.42
CA MET A 141 -8.29 15.05 -14.36
C MET A 141 -8.77 14.65 -12.95
N LYS A 142 -9.60 13.61 -12.87
CA LYS A 142 -10.22 13.10 -11.64
C LYS A 142 -9.89 11.61 -11.44
N ASP A 143 -9.71 11.23 -10.18
CA ASP A 143 -9.38 9.85 -9.81
C ASP A 143 -10.63 8.98 -9.53
N THR A 144 -11.85 9.51 -9.69
CA THR A 144 -13.08 8.79 -9.34
C THR A 144 -13.19 7.44 -10.03
N LYS A 145 -12.89 7.38 -11.34
CA LYS A 145 -12.88 6.13 -12.12
C LYS A 145 -11.83 5.13 -11.60
N ARG A 146 -10.69 5.63 -11.12
CA ARG A 146 -9.57 4.81 -10.61
C ARG A 146 -9.94 4.10 -9.32
N GLY A 147 -10.78 4.72 -8.49
CA GLY A 147 -11.37 4.07 -7.33
C GLY A 147 -12.20 2.83 -7.71
N LEU A 148 -13.05 2.94 -8.72
CA LEU A 148 -13.89 1.83 -9.20
C LEU A 148 -13.03 0.70 -9.80
N GLU A 149 -12.08 1.04 -10.67
CA GLU A 149 -11.14 0.08 -11.25
C GLU A 149 -10.31 -0.66 -10.18
N THR A 150 -9.95 0.02 -9.09
CA THR A 150 -9.24 -0.62 -7.97
C THR A 150 -10.13 -1.64 -7.23
N VAL A 151 -11.44 -1.36 -7.11
CA VAL A 151 -12.42 -2.29 -6.54
C VAL A 151 -12.63 -3.50 -7.45
N GLU A 152 -12.69 -3.28 -8.77
CA GLU A 152 -12.78 -4.33 -9.78
C GLU A 152 -11.52 -5.22 -9.74
N LEU A 153 -10.32 -4.61 -9.76
CA LEU A 153 -9.05 -5.31 -9.64
C LEU A 153 -8.98 -6.17 -8.37
N ALA A 154 -9.46 -5.65 -7.24
CA ALA A 154 -9.54 -6.42 -6.00
C ALA A 154 -10.51 -7.61 -6.13
N THR A 155 -11.66 -7.38 -6.76
CA THR A 155 -12.69 -8.42 -6.96
C THR A 155 -12.20 -9.53 -7.88
N GLU A 156 -11.63 -9.17 -9.02
CA GLU A 156 -11.05 -10.11 -9.98
C GLU A 156 -9.89 -10.91 -9.37
N GLY A 157 -8.98 -10.22 -8.65
CA GLY A 157 -7.88 -10.87 -7.96
C GLY A 157 -8.34 -11.88 -6.91
N LEU A 158 -9.35 -11.52 -6.11
CA LEU A 158 -9.96 -12.44 -5.13
C LEU A 158 -10.62 -13.64 -5.82
N LEU A 159 -11.33 -13.43 -6.92
CA LEU A 159 -11.95 -14.51 -7.68
C LEU A 159 -10.93 -15.43 -8.34
N ALA A 160 -9.84 -14.88 -8.88
CA ALA A 160 -8.74 -15.64 -9.45
C ALA A 160 -8.05 -16.53 -8.40
N ILE A 161 -7.70 -15.96 -7.24
CA ILE A 161 -7.18 -16.74 -6.10
C ILE A 161 -8.20 -17.77 -5.64
N ASN A 162 -9.49 -17.43 -5.62
CA ASN A 162 -10.51 -18.36 -5.17
C ASN A 162 -10.65 -19.59 -6.09
N ARG A 163 -10.54 -19.38 -7.41
CA ARG A 163 -10.62 -20.45 -8.43
C ARG A 163 -9.38 -21.34 -8.49
N CYS A 164 -8.24 -20.90 -7.97
CA CYS A 164 -7.04 -21.75 -8.01
C CYS A 164 -7.22 -23.02 -7.15
N GLY A 165 -6.54 -24.10 -7.53
CA GLY A 165 -6.57 -25.38 -6.81
C GLY A 165 -5.82 -25.40 -5.48
N LEU A 166 -5.32 -24.25 -5.00
CA LEU A 166 -4.55 -24.17 -3.77
C LEU A 166 -5.42 -24.41 -2.53
N GLN A 167 -4.79 -24.95 -1.48
CA GLN A 167 -5.39 -25.03 -0.16
C GLN A 167 -5.70 -23.63 0.41
N GLY A 168 -6.69 -23.55 1.28
CA GLY A 168 -7.16 -22.27 1.84
C GLY A 168 -6.05 -21.41 2.48
N LYS A 169 -5.18 -21.99 3.31
CA LYS A 169 -4.02 -21.28 3.90
C LYS A 169 -3.08 -20.66 2.85
N LEU A 170 -2.87 -21.34 1.72
CA LEU A 170 -2.05 -20.86 0.61
C LEU A 170 -2.75 -19.75 -0.17
N LYS A 171 -4.07 -19.80 -0.30
CA LYS A 171 -4.88 -18.70 -0.87
C LYS A 171 -4.76 -17.42 -0.03
N VAL A 172 -4.81 -17.55 1.30
CA VAL A 172 -4.59 -16.41 2.21
C VAL A 172 -3.16 -15.89 2.08
N TRP A 173 -2.17 -16.76 1.89
CA TRP A 173 -0.80 -16.34 1.60
C TRP A 173 -0.71 -15.55 0.28
N CYS A 174 -1.29 -16.03 -0.81
CA CYS A 174 -1.34 -15.30 -2.09
C CYS A 174 -2.03 -13.92 -1.94
N LEU A 175 -3.11 -13.85 -1.17
CA LEU A 175 -3.76 -12.58 -0.85
C LEU A 175 -2.78 -11.61 -0.19
N GLN A 176 -2.04 -12.07 0.83
CA GLN A 176 -1.18 -11.22 1.66
C GLN A 176 0.10 -10.77 0.96
N PHE A 177 0.67 -11.61 0.09
CA PHE A 177 1.97 -11.35 -0.55
C PHE A 177 1.90 -11.05 -2.04
N MET A 178 0.74 -11.23 -2.69
CA MET A 178 0.57 -10.89 -4.11
C MET A 178 -0.52 -9.84 -4.30
N LEU A 179 -1.76 -10.13 -3.88
CA LEU A 179 -2.89 -9.26 -4.19
C LEU A 179 -2.86 -7.95 -3.40
N ILE A 180 -2.65 -8.00 -2.08
CA ILE A 180 -2.57 -6.78 -1.25
C ILE A 180 -1.44 -5.85 -1.75
N PRO A 181 -0.19 -6.30 -1.95
CA PRO A 181 0.86 -5.45 -2.52
C PRO A 181 0.48 -4.84 -3.87
N LYS A 182 -0.16 -5.60 -4.76
CA LYS A 182 -0.67 -5.10 -6.05
C LYS A 182 -1.72 -3.99 -5.88
N LEU A 183 -2.60 -4.11 -4.89
CA LEU A 183 -3.64 -3.12 -4.59
C LEU A 183 -3.10 -1.88 -3.87
N LEU A 184 -2.04 -2.02 -3.07
CA LEU A 184 -1.48 -0.88 -2.34
C LEU A 184 -0.88 0.20 -3.25
N TRP A 185 -0.38 -0.18 -4.43
CA TRP A 185 0.13 0.79 -5.40
C TRP A 185 -0.93 1.80 -5.91
N PRO A 186 -2.06 1.38 -6.53
CA PRO A 186 -3.10 2.33 -6.95
C PRO A 186 -3.70 3.08 -5.75
N LEU A 187 -3.84 2.43 -4.59
CA LEU A 187 -4.32 3.08 -3.38
C LEU A 187 -3.38 4.18 -2.86
N LEU A 188 -2.07 4.03 -3.06
CA LEU A 188 -1.07 5.05 -2.72
C LEU A 188 -1.13 6.22 -3.71
N VAL A 189 -1.10 5.91 -5.01
CA VAL A 189 -0.95 6.89 -6.09
C VAL A 189 -2.20 7.73 -6.29
N TYR A 190 -3.40 7.15 -6.23
CA TYR A 190 -4.66 7.85 -6.51
C TYR A 190 -5.34 8.44 -5.27
N GLU A 191 -6.19 9.45 -5.46
CA GLU A 191 -7.05 10.05 -4.43
C GLU A 191 -8.28 9.18 -4.14
N ILE A 192 -8.06 7.97 -3.59
CA ILE A 192 -9.12 7.02 -3.25
C ILE A 192 -9.57 7.25 -1.80
N CYS A 193 -10.88 7.37 -1.57
CA CYS A 193 -11.44 7.56 -0.23
C CYS A 193 -11.28 6.30 0.65
N SER A 194 -11.08 6.51 1.95
CA SER A 194 -11.03 5.43 2.95
C SER A 194 -12.25 4.51 2.94
N THR A 195 -13.45 5.04 2.67
CA THR A 195 -14.69 4.26 2.54
C THR A 195 -14.65 3.23 1.41
N THR A 196 -13.98 3.55 0.29
CA THR A 196 -13.77 2.61 -0.81
C THR A 196 -12.85 1.47 -0.37
N VAL A 197 -11.80 1.79 0.39
CA VAL A 197 -10.87 0.80 0.93
C VAL A 197 -11.55 -0.12 1.95
N GLU A 198 -12.45 0.41 2.77
CA GLU A 198 -13.29 -0.39 3.68
C GLU A 198 -14.17 -1.39 2.92
N ALA A 199 -14.76 -0.98 1.79
CA ALA A 199 -15.53 -1.89 0.94
C ALA A 199 -14.67 -3.00 0.33
N ILE A 200 -13.43 -2.70 -0.05
CA ILE A 200 -12.44 -3.70 -0.50
C ILE A 200 -12.10 -4.65 0.65
N GLU A 201 -11.82 -4.12 1.85
CA GLU A 201 -11.49 -4.93 3.02
C GLU A 201 -12.64 -5.87 3.40
N ALA A 202 -13.89 -5.41 3.34
CA ALA A 202 -15.06 -6.25 3.60
C ALA A 202 -15.12 -7.47 2.64
N LYS A 203 -14.84 -7.26 1.35
CA LYS A 203 -14.72 -8.36 0.36
C LYS A 203 -13.56 -9.29 0.73
N ILE A 204 -12.38 -8.75 1.01
CA ILE A 204 -11.20 -9.53 1.44
C ILE A 204 -11.53 -10.38 2.66
N ASN A 205 -12.20 -9.84 3.67
CA ASN A 205 -12.50 -10.54 4.91
C ASN A 205 -13.46 -11.72 4.66
N LYS A 206 -14.44 -11.56 3.75
CA LYS A 206 -15.34 -12.65 3.34
C LYS A 206 -14.57 -13.84 2.75
N PHE A 207 -13.67 -13.58 1.80
CA PHE A 207 -12.84 -14.63 1.21
C PHE A 207 -11.85 -15.22 2.21
N THR A 208 -11.20 -14.39 3.02
CA THR A 208 -10.22 -14.84 4.01
C THR A 208 -10.86 -15.77 5.04
N ARG A 209 -12.05 -15.44 5.58
CA ARG A 209 -12.77 -16.32 6.50
C ARG A 209 -13.10 -17.67 5.87
N ARG A 210 -13.60 -17.66 4.63
CA ARG A 210 -13.88 -18.87 3.86
C ARG A 210 -12.61 -19.72 3.68
N TRP A 211 -11.48 -19.12 3.30
CA TRP A 211 -10.24 -19.85 3.06
C TRP A 211 -9.58 -20.37 4.34
N LEU A 212 -9.73 -19.68 5.47
CA LEU A 212 -9.32 -20.18 6.78
C LEU A 212 -10.30 -21.21 7.36
N GLY A 213 -11.43 -21.45 6.68
CA GLY A 213 -12.46 -22.38 7.14
C GLY A 213 -13.15 -21.92 8.42
N VAL A 214 -13.24 -20.61 8.68
CA VAL A 214 -13.88 -20.02 9.87
C VAL A 214 -15.24 -19.40 9.50
N PRO A 215 -16.20 -19.29 10.44
CA PRO A 215 -17.53 -18.81 10.10
C PRO A 215 -17.54 -17.33 9.66
N PRO A 216 -18.51 -16.91 8.83
CA PRO A 216 -18.62 -15.53 8.36
C PRO A 216 -18.73 -14.49 9.48
N GLY A 217 -19.26 -14.89 10.64
CA GLY A 217 -19.43 -14.03 11.82
C GLY A 217 -18.16 -13.77 12.63
N LEU A 218 -17.00 -14.34 12.26
CA LEU A 218 -15.74 -14.05 12.96
C LEU A 218 -15.41 -12.55 12.86
N THR A 219 -15.11 -11.90 13.99
CA THR A 219 -14.76 -10.48 14.05
C THR A 219 -13.46 -10.16 13.32
N ASP A 220 -13.38 -9.02 12.62
CA ASP A 220 -12.12 -8.60 11.96
C ASP A 220 -10.99 -8.31 12.98
N VAL A 221 -11.36 -8.05 14.24
CA VAL A 221 -10.41 -7.91 15.35
C VAL A 221 -9.56 -9.18 15.49
N ALA A 222 -10.17 -10.35 15.36
CA ALA A 222 -9.48 -11.64 15.43
C ALA A 222 -8.46 -11.82 14.30
N MET A 223 -8.71 -11.18 13.16
CA MET A 223 -7.86 -11.30 11.98
C MET A 223 -6.65 -10.36 12.04
N TYR A 224 -6.84 -9.14 12.55
CA TYR A 224 -5.88 -8.05 12.36
C TYR A 224 -5.30 -7.44 13.64
N CYS A 225 -5.90 -7.69 14.81
CA CYS A 225 -5.43 -7.08 16.05
C CYS A 225 -4.12 -7.71 16.53
N ARG A 226 -3.05 -6.91 16.61
CA ARG A 226 -1.75 -7.41 17.12
C ARG A 226 -1.75 -7.69 18.62
N LYS A 227 -2.68 -7.11 19.38
CA LYS A 227 -2.83 -7.30 20.83
C LYS A 227 -3.74 -8.48 21.20
N ALA A 228 -4.37 -9.13 20.23
CA ALA A 228 -5.23 -10.29 20.49
C ALA A 228 -4.44 -11.49 21.04
N LYS A 229 -5.01 -12.28 21.94
CA LYS A 229 -4.34 -13.45 22.53
C LYS A 229 -3.93 -14.49 21.48
N LEU A 230 -4.68 -14.61 20.38
CA LEU A 230 -4.22 -15.28 19.17
C LEU A 230 -3.95 -14.23 18.10
N ARG A 231 -2.68 -14.04 17.75
CA ARG A 231 -2.28 -13.12 16.68
C ARG A 231 -2.06 -13.90 15.40
N LEU A 232 -2.79 -13.53 14.34
CA LEU A 232 -2.57 -14.04 12.99
C LEU A 232 -1.58 -13.14 12.23
N PRO A 233 -0.77 -13.68 11.31
CA PRO A 233 0.18 -12.91 10.52
C PRO A 233 -0.49 -12.25 9.31
N LEU A 234 -1.66 -11.64 9.52
CA LEU A 234 -2.46 -11.00 8.46
C LEU A 234 -2.35 -9.48 8.56
N LYS A 235 -2.19 -8.84 7.39
CA LYS A 235 -2.26 -7.39 7.24
C LYS A 235 -3.67 -7.00 6.83
N SER A 236 -4.18 -5.93 7.46
CA SER A 236 -5.39 -5.22 7.06
C SER A 236 -5.03 -4.28 5.90
N ILE A 237 -5.75 -4.37 4.78
CA ILE A 237 -5.52 -3.47 3.63
C ILE A 237 -5.85 -2.02 4.01
N LEU A 238 -6.84 -1.81 4.89
CA LEU A 238 -7.21 -0.48 5.36
C LEU A 238 -6.10 0.14 6.22
N GLU A 239 -5.50 -0.65 7.10
CA GLU A 239 -4.36 -0.19 7.90
C GLU A 239 -3.14 0.10 7.03
N GLU A 240 -2.80 -0.78 6.09
CA GLU A 240 -1.68 -0.56 5.17
C GLU A 240 -1.91 0.67 4.26
N TYR A 241 -3.16 0.91 3.85
CA TYR A 241 -3.56 2.13 3.13
C TYR A 241 -3.31 3.39 3.99
N LYS A 242 -3.79 3.41 5.24
CA LYS A 242 -3.57 4.54 6.16
C LYS A 242 -2.08 4.81 6.39
N CYS A 243 -1.31 3.75 6.65
CA CYS A 243 0.13 3.83 6.83
C CYS A 243 0.84 4.30 5.56
N GLY A 244 0.40 3.84 4.38
CA GLY A 244 0.93 4.25 3.09
C GLY A 244 0.70 5.73 2.81
N LYS A 245 -0.52 6.24 3.06
CA LYS A 245 -0.84 7.67 2.93
C LYS A 245 -0.06 8.53 3.92
N ALA A 246 0.04 8.10 5.18
CA ALA A 246 0.84 8.81 6.19
C ALA A 246 2.32 8.85 5.81
N ARG A 247 2.88 7.73 5.32
CA ARG A 247 4.25 7.68 4.81
C ARG A 247 4.47 8.65 3.65
N LEU A 248 3.54 8.67 2.70
CA LEU A 248 3.60 9.59 1.56
C LEU A 248 3.59 11.04 2.04
N LEU A 249 2.71 11.40 2.97
CA LEU A 249 2.65 12.75 3.54
C LEU A 249 4.00 13.14 4.14
N SER A 250 4.54 12.33 5.05
CA SER A 250 5.81 12.64 5.69
C SER A 250 6.99 12.63 4.70
N MET A 251 6.94 11.84 3.62
CA MET A 251 7.94 11.90 2.56
C MET A 251 7.90 13.21 1.77
N LEU A 252 6.72 13.79 1.57
CA LEU A 252 6.57 15.09 0.91
C LEU A 252 6.98 16.24 1.83
N GLU A 253 6.62 16.17 3.12
CA GLU A 253 7.02 17.17 4.13
C GLU A 253 8.54 17.21 4.35
N ASP A 254 9.16 16.03 4.47
CA ASP A 254 10.61 15.87 4.70
C ASP A 254 11.40 15.75 3.38
N SER A 255 10.85 16.19 2.26
CA SER A 255 11.52 16.09 0.96
C SER A 255 12.80 16.92 0.93
N GLU A 256 13.88 16.34 0.38
CA GLU A 256 15.13 17.04 0.11
C GLU A 256 14.99 18.02 -1.07
N ASP A 257 14.04 17.76 -1.99
CA ASP A 257 13.70 18.66 -3.07
C ASP A 257 12.96 19.92 -2.51
N PRO A 258 13.57 21.12 -2.62
CA PRO A 258 13.00 22.36 -2.09
C PRO A 258 11.63 22.71 -2.71
N ILE A 259 11.41 22.34 -3.98
CA ILE A 259 10.17 22.62 -4.69
C ILE A 259 9.06 21.76 -4.09
N VAL A 260 9.30 20.46 -3.93
CA VAL A 260 8.31 19.54 -3.33
C VAL A 260 7.95 19.99 -1.92
N LYS A 261 8.97 20.37 -1.13
CA LYS A 261 8.81 20.89 0.23
C LYS A 261 8.02 22.20 0.29
N THR A 262 8.10 23.03 -0.75
CA THR A 262 7.36 24.30 -0.87
C THR A 262 5.91 24.07 -1.31
N VAL A 263 5.68 23.19 -2.29
CA VAL A 263 4.33 22.92 -2.84
C VAL A 263 3.43 22.24 -1.82
N GLN A 264 3.98 21.34 -1.00
CA GLN A 264 3.25 20.51 -0.02
C GLN A 264 1.90 19.97 -0.54
N PRO A 265 1.91 19.05 -1.52
CA PRO A 265 0.68 18.57 -2.15
C PRO A 265 -0.32 18.02 -1.13
N THR A 266 -1.56 18.52 -1.17
CA THR A 266 -2.62 18.00 -0.29
C THR A 266 -3.00 16.58 -0.67
N ILE A 267 -2.79 15.64 0.24
CA ILE A 267 -3.18 14.24 0.03
C ILE A 267 -4.65 14.06 0.44
N LYS A 268 -5.52 13.78 -0.53
CA LYS A 268 -6.94 13.53 -0.27
C LYS A 268 -7.21 12.06 0.05
N THR A 269 -7.89 11.82 1.17
CA THR A 269 -8.26 10.48 1.67
C THR A 269 -9.77 10.32 1.97
N GLY A 270 -10.57 11.28 1.50
CA GLY A 270 -12.01 11.38 1.75
C GLY A 270 -12.36 12.15 3.03
N ARG A 271 -13.66 12.17 3.38
CA ARG A 271 -14.17 12.92 4.55
C ARG A 271 -14.03 12.17 5.87
N LYS A 272 -14.17 10.84 5.85
CA LYS A 272 -14.23 9.98 7.05
C LYS A 272 -12.91 9.91 7.82
N TRP A 273 -11.79 9.96 7.10
CA TRP A 273 -10.46 9.88 7.68
C TRP A 273 -9.52 10.77 6.88
N LYS A 274 -8.85 11.69 7.56
CA LYS A 274 -7.85 12.59 6.97
C LYS A 274 -6.47 12.20 7.43
N VAL A 275 -5.54 12.07 6.48
CA VAL A 275 -4.16 11.68 6.76
C VAL A 275 -3.41 12.73 7.58
N VAL A 276 -3.63 14.02 7.31
CA VAL A 276 -2.96 15.13 8.01
C VAL A 276 -3.28 15.08 9.50
N GLU A 277 -4.58 15.06 9.84
CA GLU A 277 -5.04 14.95 11.23
C GLU A 277 -4.47 13.72 11.95
N ALA A 278 -4.43 12.56 11.27
CA ALA A 278 -3.89 11.33 11.85
C ALA A 278 -2.37 11.37 12.06
N VAL A 279 -1.62 12.05 11.18
CA VAL A 279 -0.18 12.23 11.31
C VAL A 279 0.13 13.24 12.43
N ASP A 280 -0.64 14.32 12.54
CA ASP A 280 -0.47 15.32 13.58
C ASP A 280 -0.79 14.74 14.96
N GLU A 281 -1.90 14.01 15.10
CA GLU A 281 -2.24 13.27 16.33
C GLU A 281 -1.10 12.30 16.73
N ALA A 282 -0.55 11.57 15.76
CA ALA A 282 0.58 10.67 16.01
C ALA A 282 1.85 11.42 16.44
N LYS A 283 2.18 12.56 15.81
CA LYS A 283 3.31 13.41 16.19
C LYS A 283 3.15 13.94 17.63
N GLU A 284 1.95 14.40 18.00
CA GLU A 284 1.66 14.87 19.36
C GLU A 284 1.73 13.75 20.40
N CYS A 285 1.18 12.56 20.11
CA CYS A 285 1.32 11.40 20.98
C CYS A 285 2.80 11.04 21.24
N LEU A 286 3.66 11.13 20.22
CA LEU A 286 5.09 10.87 20.37
C LEU A 286 5.78 11.90 21.26
N LYS A 287 5.43 13.19 21.13
CA LYS A 287 5.93 14.25 22.03
C LYS A 287 5.49 14.01 23.48
N ILE A 288 4.23 13.64 23.69
CA ILE A 288 3.70 13.34 25.03
C ILE A 288 4.45 12.14 25.64
N LYS A 289 4.67 11.07 24.88
CA LYS A 289 5.45 9.90 25.34
C LYS A 289 6.88 10.27 25.71
N GLU A 290 7.50 11.19 24.97
CA GLU A 290 8.82 11.71 25.28
C GLU A 290 8.83 12.49 26.61
N VAL A 291 7.82 13.33 26.86
CA VAL A 291 7.67 14.08 28.13
C VAL A 291 7.43 13.14 29.32
N ILE A 292 6.59 12.11 29.15
CA ILE A 292 6.34 11.09 30.19
C ILE A 292 7.64 10.32 30.51
N GLY A 293 8.55 10.21 29.55
CA GLY A 293 9.81 9.48 29.69
C GLY A 293 9.62 7.97 29.59
N GLN A 294 10.70 7.23 29.87
CA GLN A 294 10.64 5.78 29.91
C GLN A 294 9.90 5.31 31.15
N THR A 295 8.79 4.60 30.94
CA THR A 295 8.11 3.86 32.00
C THR A 295 8.63 2.42 32.02
N GLN A 296 8.63 1.83 33.21
CA GLN A 296 8.96 0.42 33.35
C GLN A 296 7.85 -0.42 32.69
N THR A 297 8.19 -1.07 31.57
CA THR A 297 7.24 -1.91 30.80
C THR A 297 7.45 -3.39 31.05
N ASP A 298 8.59 -3.78 31.62
CA ASP A 298 8.92 -5.16 31.93
C ASP A 298 9.64 -5.28 33.29
N ARG A 299 9.98 -6.51 33.67
CA ARG A 299 10.72 -6.80 34.90
C ARG A 299 12.22 -6.51 34.80
N LYS A 300 12.72 -6.01 33.66
CA LYS A 300 14.16 -5.75 33.47
C LYS A 300 14.63 -4.44 34.09
N GLY A 301 13.70 -3.61 34.56
CA GLY A 301 13.98 -2.35 35.26
C GLY A 301 14.17 -1.16 34.32
N LEU A 302 14.15 0.05 34.89
CA LEU A 302 14.38 1.30 34.17
C LEU A 302 15.82 1.33 33.61
N GLY A 303 15.98 1.78 32.35
CA GLY A 303 17.29 1.88 31.70
C GLY A 303 17.79 0.62 30.98
N SER A 304 17.09 -0.52 31.07
CA SER A 304 17.48 -1.75 30.36
C SER A 304 17.29 -1.66 28.82
N SER A 305 16.37 -0.80 28.36
CA SER A 305 16.12 -0.59 26.94
C SER A 305 16.65 0.76 26.46
N THR A 306 17.29 0.81 25.31
CA THR A 306 17.62 2.07 24.62
C THR A 306 16.34 2.74 24.11
N ALA A 307 15.94 3.86 24.73
CA ALA A 307 14.79 4.64 24.24
C ALA A 307 15.12 5.33 22.92
N LYS A 308 14.18 5.24 21.99
CA LYS A 308 14.14 6.07 20.79
C LYS A 308 13.30 7.31 21.11
N TRP A 309 13.97 8.45 21.15
CA TRP A 309 13.37 9.73 21.47
C TRP A 309 12.93 10.44 20.20
N TRP A 310 11.72 11.01 20.21
CA TRP A 310 11.18 11.68 19.04
C TRP A 310 11.99 12.93 18.66
N SER A 311 12.44 13.71 19.65
CA SER A 311 13.31 14.86 19.44
C SER A 311 14.65 14.54 18.77
N LYS A 312 15.18 13.33 19.02
CA LYS A 312 16.48 12.86 18.50
C LYS A 312 16.37 12.09 17.19
N ALA A 313 15.16 11.74 16.76
CA ALA A 313 14.94 10.97 15.56
C ALA A 313 14.90 11.87 14.32
N GLU A 314 15.51 11.40 13.23
CA GLU A 314 15.57 12.13 11.96
C GLU A 314 15.17 11.23 10.76
N GLY A 315 14.76 11.89 9.68
CA GLY A 315 14.44 11.27 8.39
C GLY A 315 13.58 10.01 8.48
N LYS A 316 14.12 8.88 7.98
CA LYS A 316 13.39 7.59 7.93
C LYS A 316 12.99 7.08 9.31
N GLU A 317 13.81 7.30 10.35
CA GLU A 317 13.50 6.84 11.70
C GLU A 317 12.29 7.57 12.25
N LYS A 318 12.31 8.90 12.15
CA LYS A 318 11.19 9.77 12.55
C LYS A 318 9.88 9.36 11.87
N ARG A 319 9.91 9.15 10.56
CA ARG A 319 8.74 8.65 9.79
C ARG A 319 8.24 7.29 10.28
N ASN A 320 9.15 6.37 10.60
CA ASN A 320 8.77 5.05 11.12
C ASN A 320 8.12 5.15 12.50
N MET A 321 8.54 6.08 13.36
CA MET A 321 7.89 6.32 14.66
C MET A 321 6.43 6.77 14.47
N VAL A 322 6.17 7.74 13.58
CA VAL A 322 4.80 8.21 13.25
C VAL A 322 3.94 7.05 12.73
N ILE A 323 4.45 6.28 11.76
CA ILE A 323 3.70 5.16 11.20
C ILE A 323 3.40 4.10 12.27
N ASN A 324 4.36 3.80 13.15
CA ASN A 324 4.15 2.87 14.24
C ASN A 324 3.09 3.37 15.22
N GLU A 325 3.06 4.67 15.52
CA GLU A 325 2.02 5.25 16.37
C GLU A 325 0.62 5.10 15.75
N ILE A 326 0.49 5.36 14.44
CA ILE A 326 -0.77 5.13 13.72
C ILE A 326 -1.19 3.66 13.81
N ARG A 327 -0.25 2.71 13.69
CA ARG A 327 -0.52 1.27 13.87
C ARG A 327 -0.99 0.94 15.29
N LEU A 328 -0.40 1.56 16.31
CA LEU A 328 -0.81 1.40 17.71
C LEU A 328 -2.22 1.96 17.94
N ASN A 329 -2.55 3.10 17.34
CA ASN A 329 -3.90 3.69 17.41
C ASN A 329 -4.96 2.79 16.76
N GLU A 330 -4.65 2.18 15.61
CA GLU A 330 -5.55 1.21 14.98
C GLU A 330 -5.74 -0.05 15.83
N ASP A 331 -4.69 -0.56 16.49
CA ASP A 331 -4.84 -1.66 17.45
C ASP A 331 -5.66 -1.27 18.68
N SER A 332 -5.46 -0.07 19.22
CA SER A 332 -6.26 0.44 20.35
C SER A 332 -7.74 0.52 19.98
N ARG A 333 -8.08 0.98 18.77
CA ARG A 333 -9.45 0.94 18.24
C ARG A 333 -10.00 -0.49 18.13
N ARG A 334 -9.19 -1.45 17.69
CA ARG A 334 -9.59 -2.88 17.63
C ARG A 334 -9.80 -3.48 19.02
N VAL A 335 -8.97 -3.14 20.00
CA VAL A 335 -9.15 -3.57 21.40
C VAL A 335 -10.43 -2.99 21.98
N GLN A 336 -10.70 -1.69 21.77
CA GLN A 336 -11.97 -1.07 22.20
C GLN A 336 -13.18 -1.76 21.58
N LYS A 337 -13.09 -2.11 20.27
CA LYS A 337 -14.13 -2.92 19.61
C LYS A 337 -14.26 -4.31 20.23
N ALA A 338 -13.15 -4.95 20.60
CA ALA A 338 -13.15 -6.27 21.25
C ALA A 338 -13.85 -6.24 22.61
N VAL A 339 -13.57 -5.24 23.45
CA VAL A 339 -14.21 -5.10 24.77
C VAL A 339 -15.74 -5.03 24.66
N ARG A 340 -16.25 -4.43 23.59
CA ARG A 340 -17.69 -4.34 23.30
C ARG A 340 -18.29 -5.63 22.71
N GLN A 341 -17.50 -6.68 22.49
CA GLN A 341 -17.93 -7.96 21.95
C GLN A 341 -17.97 -9.02 23.07
N PRO A 342 -19.11 -9.22 23.74
CA PRO A 342 -19.20 -10.09 24.92
C PRO A 342 -18.90 -11.57 24.62
N GLN A 343 -18.88 -11.99 23.35
CA GLN A 343 -18.51 -13.35 22.97
C GLN A 343 -17.07 -13.40 22.46
N GLN A 344 -16.82 -12.84 21.27
CA GLN A 344 -15.53 -12.94 20.59
C GLN A 344 -14.46 -12.01 21.20
N GLY A 345 -14.84 -11.16 22.15
CA GLY A 345 -13.95 -10.26 22.88
C GLY A 345 -13.48 -10.79 24.23
N GLN A 346 -13.95 -11.96 24.69
CA GLN A 346 -13.64 -12.48 26.04
C GLN A 346 -12.14 -12.59 26.34
N TRP A 347 -11.31 -12.74 25.31
CA TRP A 347 -9.86 -12.75 25.43
C TRP A 347 -9.26 -11.47 26.04
N THR A 348 -10.01 -10.35 26.06
CA THR A 348 -9.58 -9.10 26.73
C THR A 348 -9.49 -9.23 28.24
N ASN A 349 -10.21 -10.20 28.83
CA ASN A 349 -10.26 -10.42 30.28
C ASN A 349 -9.30 -11.54 30.73
N TRP A 350 -8.50 -12.09 29.81
CA TRP A 350 -7.57 -13.18 30.13
C TRP A 350 -6.22 -12.62 30.56
N ASP A 351 -6.16 -12.02 31.75
CA ASP A 351 -4.98 -11.30 32.23
C ASP A 351 -3.72 -12.19 32.30
N ASN A 352 -3.89 -13.45 32.71
CA ASN A 352 -2.79 -14.41 32.86
C ASN A 352 -2.47 -15.23 31.59
N ALA A 353 -3.23 -15.06 30.50
CA ALA A 353 -3.00 -15.85 29.28
C ALA A 353 -1.86 -15.26 28.44
N LEU A 354 -0.88 -16.09 28.10
CA LEU A 354 0.17 -15.71 27.16
C LEU A 354 -0.41 -15.53 25.74
N GLN A 355 0.14 -14.55 25.01
CA GLN A 355 -0.22 -14.35 23.62
C GLN A 355 0.46 -15.42 22.75
N LYS A 356 -0.33 -16.10 21.92
CA LYS A 356 0.14 -16.99 20.86
C LYS A 356 0.18 -16.24 19.54
N SER A 357 1.37 -16.01 18.99
CA SER A 357 1.55 -15.36 17.70
C SER A 357 1.89 -16.38 16.63
N LEU A 358 1.01 -16.56 15.65
CA LEU A 358 1.26 -17.45 14.53
C LEU A 358 2.11 -16.76 13.46
N THR A 359 3.10 -17.49 12.97
CA THR A 359 3.94 -17.15 11.82
C THR A 359 3.43 -17.85 10.56
N TRP A 360 3.86 -17.36 9.40
CA TRP A 360 3.54 -18.04 8.13
C TRP A 360 4.13 -19.43 8.05
N ASN A 361 5.33 -19.64 8.61
CA ASN A 361 5.98 -20.93 8.64
C ASN A 361 5.14 -21.95 9.41
N GLU A 362 4.65 -21.58 10.61
CA GLU A 362 3.77 -22.46 11.39
C GLU A 362 2.45 -22.73 10.65
N ILE A 363 1.82 -21.70 10.06
CA ILE A 363 0.58 -21.85 9.29
C ILE A 363 0.77 -22.82 8.11
N TRP A 364 1.91 -22.78 7.43
CA TRP A 364 2.22 -23.66 6.32
C TRP A 364 2.31 -25.13 6.75
N HIS A 365 2.90 -25.41 7.91
CA HIS A 365 3.04 -26.78 8.42
C HIS A 365 1.78 -27.28 9.15
N MET A 366 0.87 -26.39 9.57
CA MET A 366 -0.38 -26.80 10.20
C MET A 366 -1.38 -27.42 9.22
N ALA A 367 -2.04 -28.49 9.64
CA ALA A 367 -3.21 -29.02 8.95
C ALA A 367 -4.32 -27.94 8.88
N PRO A 368 -5.05 -27.79 7.76
CA PRO A 368 -6.07 -26.74 7.60
C PRO A 368 -7.14 -26.74 8.69
N LEU A 369 -7.59 -27.93 9.14
CA LEU A 369 -8.57 -28.07 10.21
C LEU A 369 -8.03 -27.59 11.57
N ARG A 370 -6.72 -27.75 11.82
CA ARG A 370 -6.07 -27.27 13.07
C ARG A 370 -6.11 -25.75 13.15
N ILE A 371 -5.87 -25.05 12.05
CA ILE A 371 -5.94 -23.58 11.98
C ILE A 371 -7.37 -23.10 12.29
N SER A 372 -8.35 -23.68 11.60
CA SER A 372 -9.77 -23.34 11.80
C SER A 372 -10.21 -23.61 13.23
N PHE A 373 -9.85 -24.78 13.78
CA PHE A 373 -10.15 -25.14 15.17
C PHE A 373 -9.54 -24.17 16.16
N LEU A 374 -8.26 -23.82 16.02
CA LEU A 374 -7.55 -22.90 16.90
C LEU A 374 -8.19 -21.50 16.90
N ILE A 375 -8.56 -20.97 15.74
CA ILE A 375 -9.24 -19.68 15.66
C ILE A 375 -10.62 -19.79 16.32
N ARG A 376 -11.40 -20.84 16.00
CA ARG A 376 -12.74 -21.01 16.58
C ARG A 376 -12.72 -21.22 18.09
N SER A 377 -11.68 -21.85 18.64
CA SER A 377 -11.57 -22.07 20.09
C SER A 377 -11.30 -20.77 20.85
N VAL A 378 -10.45 -19.89 20.32
CA VAL A 378 -10.10 -18.63 20.99
C VAL A 378 -11.27 -17.63 20.96
N TYR A 379 -12.02 -17.63 19.86
CA TYR A 379 -13.12 -16.67 19.66
C TYR A 379 -14.50 -17.24 19.98
N ASP A 380 -14.57 -18.39 20.65
CA ASP A 380 -15.80 -19.02 21.11
C ASP A 380 -16.83 -19.26 19.97
N LEU A 381 -16.36 -19.92 18.91
CA LEU A 381 -17.11 -20.25 17.68
C LEU A 381 -17.19 -21.76 17.41
N LEU A 382 -16.84 -22.58 18.39
CA LEU A 382 -17.01 -24.03 18.33
C LEU A 382 -18.47 -24.41 18.67
N PRO A 383 -18.98 -25.53 18.14
CA PRO A 383 -20.35 -25.98 18.38
C PRO A 383 -20.54 -26.55 19.80
N SER A 384 -20.59 -25.70 20.83
CA SER A 384 -21.03 -26.11 22.17
C SER A 384 -22.57 -26.20 22.22
N ASN A 385 -23.15 -26.93 23.17
CA ASN A 385 -24.62 -27.01 23.26
C ASN A 385 -25.29 -25.64 23.45
N ALA A 386 -24.70 -24.75 24.24
CA ALA A 386 -25.21 -23.39 24.38
C ALA A 386 -25.19 -22.61 23.03
N TYR A 387 -24.21 -22.88 22.17
CA TYR A 387 -24.17 -22.29 20.82
C TYR A 387 -25.11 -22.96 19.84
N LEU A 388 -25.24 -24.29 19.90
CA LEU A 388 -26.19 -25.00 19.06
C LEU A 388 -27.62 -24.53 19.33
N VAL A 389 -27.97 -24.23 20.58
CA VAL A 389 -29.25 -23.59 20.92
C VAL A 389 -29.38 -22.20 20.31
N ARG A 390 -28.37 -21.35 20.46
CA ARG A 390 -28.37 -20.01 19.85
C ARG A 390 -28.43 -20.02 18.33
N TRP A 391 -27.90 -21.06 17.69
CA TRP A 391 -27.97 -21.26 16.25
C TRP A 391 -29.28 -21.92 15.79
N GLY A 392 -30.22 -22.19 16.71
CA GLY A 392 -31.49 -22.87 16.41
C GLY A 392 -31.30 -24.33 15.98
N LYS A 393 -30.19 -24.95 16.34
CA LYS A 393 -29.84 -26.35 16.00
C LYS A 393 -30.12 -27.34 17.13
N LYS A 394 -30.42 -26.84 18.33
CA LYS A 394 -30.74 -27.63 19.52
C LYS A 394 -31.71 -26.83 20.39
N GLU A 395 -32.47 -27.49 21.25
CA GLU A 395 -33.40 -26.82 22.16
C GLU A 395 -32.79 -26.61 23.55
N ASP A 396 -31.96 -27.56 24.00
CA ASP A 396 -31.39 -27.57 25.36
C ASP A 396 -29.87 -27.27 25.38
N PRO A 397 -29.42 -26.21 26.09
CA PRO A 397 -28.02 -25.82 26.19
C PRO A 397 -27.21 -26.69 27.17
N THR A 398 -27.87 -27.67 27.81
CA THR A 398 -27.29 -28.47 28.88
C THR A 398 -26.26 -29.47 28.36
N CYS A 399 -25.16 -29.64 29.12
CA CYS A 399 -24.14 -30.63 28.83
C CYS A 399 -24.62 -32.05 29.21
N PRO A 400 -24.59 -33.04 28.30
CA PRO A 400 -24.98 -34.42 28.61
C PRO A 400 -24.13 -35.05 29.72
N LEU A 401 -22.91 -34.55 29.94
CA LEU A 401 -21.94 -35.13 30.88
C LEU A 401 -21.97 -34.48 32.28
N CYS A 402 -22.28 -33.19 32.38
CA CYS A 402 -22.20 -32.47 33.67
C CYS A 402 -23.46 -31.70 34.04
N GLN A 403 -24.54 -31.78 33.24
CA GLN A 403 -25.84 -31.15 33.49
C GLN A 403 -25.83 -29.63 33.70
N GLY A 404 -24.68 -28.95 33.53
CA GLY A 404 -24.57 -27.50 33.52
C GLY A 404 -24.74 -26.88 32.13
N ARG A 405 -24.94 -25.56 32.09
CA ARG A 405 -25.00 -24.77 30.83
C ARG A 405 -23.63 -24.81 30.13
N GLN A 406 -23.56 -25.36 28.93
CA GLN A 406 -22.28 -25.63 28.26
C GLN A 406 -21.76 -24.43 27.45
N PHE A 407 -21.19 -23.44 28.14
CA PHE A 407 -20.33 -22.43 27.51
C PHE A 407 -18.87 -22.88 27.56
N LEU A 408 -18.05 -22.54 26.56
CA LEU A 408 -16.58 -22.71 26.67
C LEU A 408 -15.97 -21.81 27.77
N GLN A 409 -16.77 -20.88 28.34
CA GLN A 409 -16.41 -19.96 29.43
C GLN A 409 -15.79 -20.64 30.66
N ASN A 410 -16.08 -21.93 30.93
CA ASN A 410 -15.57 -22.65 32.10
C ASN A 410 -14.40 -23.59 31.82
N ARG A 411 -13.77 -23.52 30.64
CA ARG A 411 -12.47 -24.15 30.42
C ARG A 411 -11.48 -23.09 30.00
N PRO A 412 -10.50 -22.75 30.85
CA PRO A 412 -9.26 -22.26 30.29
C PRO A 412 -8.77 -23.40 29.39
N LEU A 413 -8.89 -23.25 28.07
CA LEU A 413 -8.09 -24.00 27.12
C LEU A 413 -6.64 -23.46 27.19
N THR A 414 -6.10 -23.32 28.41
CA THR A 414 -4.65 -23.27 28.66
C THR A 414 -3.99 -24.47 27.98
N GLY A 415 -4.68 -25.62 27.90
CA GLY A 415 -4.22 -26.79 27.15
C GLY A 415 -4.13 -26.65 25.62
N ALA A 416 -4.89 -25.76 24.95
CA ALA A 416 -4.77 -25.62 23.48
C ALA A 416 -3.57 -24.73 23.07
N ILE A 417 -3.09 -23.92 24.00
CA ILE A 417 -1.88 -23.12 23.84
C ILE A 417 -0.65 -23.92 24.33
N HIS A 418 -0.83 -24.88 25.24
CA HIS A 418 0.22 -25.74 25.82
C HIS A 418 0.26 -27.21 25.35
N MET A 419 -0.48 -27.62 24.30
CA MET A 419 -0.32 -28.96 23.70
C MET A 419 0.94 -29.04 22.82
N GLU A 420 2.10 -28.72 23.40
CA GLU A 420 3.45 -29.07 22.95
C GLU A 420 4.31 -29.24 24.22
N ALA A 421 4.30 -30.47 24.74
CA ALA A 421 5.42 -31.16 25.36
C ALA A 421 5.37 -32.60 24.85
#